data_AF-A0A6G5RRR6-F1
#
_entry.id   AF-A0A6G5RRR6-F1
#
_cell.length_a   1.000
_cell.length_b   1.000
_cell.length_c   1.000
_cell.angle_alpha   90.00
_cell.angle_beta   90.00
_cell.angle_gamma   90.00
#
_symmetry.space_group_name_H-M   'P 1'
#
loop_
_entity.id
_entity.type
_entity.pdbx_description
1 polymer ?
#
loop_
_entity_poly.entity_id
_entity_poly.type
_entity_poly.pdbx_seq_one_letter_code
_entity_poly.pdbx_strand_id
1 'polypeptide(L)' 'MLRNGLEPWHLLIVAIVVIVVIVLFGSKRLPDTARSLGRSMRILRSEAKALKEEGSADAAPGEQPRPATPVDPL' A
#
# COMPACT_ATOMS: atom_id res chain seq x y z
N MET A 1 -17.37 -25.89 -14.82
CA MET A 1 -18.64 -25.18 -14.62
C MET A 1 -18.43 -23.68 -14.29
N LEU A 2 -17.43 -23.01 -14.88
CA LEU A 2 -17.05 -21.61 -14.60
C LEU A 2 -17.37 -20.65 -15.77
N ARG A 3 -18.24 -21.06 -16.70
CA ARG A 3 -18.40 -20.38 -17.99
C ARG A 3 -19.45 -19.26 -18.03
N ASN A 4 -20.13 -18.98 -16.92
CA ASN A 4 -21.16 -17.93 -16.81
C ASN A 4 -20.76 -16.71 -15.96
N GLY A 5 -19.54 -16.67 -15.40
CA GLY A 5 -19.15 -15.66 -14.40
C GLY A 5 -18.71 -14.31 -14.95
N LEU A 6 -18.60 -14.17 -16.27
CA LEU A 6 -18.07 -12.98 -16.96
C LEU A 6 -18.89 -12.66 -18.20
N GLU A 7 -20.21 -12.90 -18.18
CA GLU A 7 -21.05 -12.40 -19.26
C GLU A 7 -20.92 -10.87 -19.30
N PRO A 8 -20.63 -10.27 -20.48
CA PRO A 8 -20.42 -8.83 -20.62
C PRO A 8 -21.55 -7.98 -20.00
N TRP A 9 -22.74 -8.55 -19.92
CA TRP A 9 -23.90 -7.95 -19.26
C TRP A 9 -23.71 -7.70 -17.76
N HIS A 10 -23.08 -8.61 -17.03
CA HIS A 10 -22.81 -8.44 -15.60
C HIS A 10 -21.80 -7.32 -15.37
N LEU A 11 -20.77 -7.21 -16.23
CA LEU A 11 -19.80 -6.12 -16.16
C LEU A 11 -20.47 -4.76 -16.38
N LEU A 12 -21.47 -4.68 -17.25
CA LEU A 12 -22.24 -3.47 -17.47
C LEU A 12 -23.01 -3.06 -16.20
N ILE A 13 -23.67 -4.01 -15.53
CA ILE A 13 -24.38 -3.75 -14.26
C ILE A 13 -23.40 -3.30 -13.18
N VAL A 14 -22.28 -4.00 -13.02
CA VAL A 14 -21.23 -3.63 -12.04
C VAL A 14 -20.70 -2.23 -12.33
N ALA A 15 -20.43 -1.90 -13.60
CA ALA A 15 -19.99 -0.56 -13.99
C ALA A 15 -21.02 0.51 -13.61
N ILE A 16 -22.31 0.28 -13.87
CA ILE A 16 -23.39 1.21 -13.49
C ILE A 16 -23.45 1.38 -11.97
N VAL A 17 -23.39 0.29 -11.21
CA VAL A 17 -23.40 0.33 -9.73
C VAL A 17 -22.20 1.12 -9.19
N VAL A 18 -21.01 0.89 -9.73
CA VAL A 18 -19.79 1.62 -9.34
C VAL A 18 -19.93 3.11 -9.63
N ILE A 19 -20.47 3.49 -10.80
CA ILE A 19 -20.73 4.90 -11.14
C ILE A 19 -21.72 5.51 -10.14
N VAL A 20 -22.82 4.82 -9.82
CA VAL A 20 -23.82 5.29 -8.85
C VAL A 20 -23.20 5.47 -7.47
N VAL A 21 -22.37 4.53 -7.02
CA VAL A 21 -21.64 4.65 -5.74
C VAL A 21 -20.70 5.86 -5.75
N ILE A 22 -19.98 6.11 -6.84
CA ILE A 22 -19.10 7.28 -6.97
C ILE A 22 -19.89 8.59 -6.94
N VAL A 23 -21.06 8.64 -7.58
CA VAL A 23 -21.93 9.82 -7.56
C VAL A 23 -22.52 10.06 -6.16
N LEU A 24 -23.00 9.01 -5.49
CA LEU A 24 -23.56 9.08 -4.13
C LEU A 24 -22.52 9.46 -3.07
N PHE A 25 -21.36 8.80 -3.09
CA PHE A 25 -20.26 9.13 -2.18
C PHE A 25 -19.55 10.44 -2.59
N GLY A 26 -19.75 10.90 -3.83
CA GLY A 26 -19.11 12.09 -4.36
C GLY A 26 -17.65 11.83 -4.76
N SER A 27 -17.21 12.51 -5.82
CA SER A 27 -15.89 12.38 -6.44
C SER A 27 -14.71 12.64 -5.49
N LYS A 28 -14.95 13.21 -4.30
CA LYS A 28 -13.92 13.45 -3.29
C LYS A 28 -13.83 12.35 -2.21
N ARG A 29 -14.90 11.64 -1.86
CA ARG A 29 -14.86 10.69 -0.73
C ARG A 29 -14.14 9.39 -1.11
N LEU A 30 -14.38 8.82 -2.29
CA LEU A 30 -13.64 7.64 -2.74
C LEU A 30 -12.12 7.84 -2.79
N PRO A 31 -11.58 8.87 -3.47
CA PRO A 31 -10.13 9.04 -3.54
C PRO A 31 -9.55 9.47 -2.20
N ASP A 32 -10.30 10.17 -1.36
CA ASP A 32 -9.84 10.54 -0.02
C ASP A 32 -9.73 9.32 0.90
N THR A 33 -10.73 8.44 0.91
CA THR A 33 -10.70 7.17 1.64
C THR A 33 -9.61 6.23 1.08
N ALA A 34 -9.44 6.14 -0.23
CA ALA A 34 -8.36 5.37 -0.84
C ALA A 34 -6.97 5.95 -0.49
N ARG A 35 -6.83 7.28 -0.43
CA ARG A 35 -5.59 7.94 -0.02
C ARG A 35 -5.30 7.76 1.47
N SER A 36 -6.30 7.84 2.34
CA SER A 36 -6.13 7.64 3.78
C SER A 36 -5.79 6.18 4.09
N LEU A 37 -6.53 5.20 3.54
CA LEU A 37 -6.18 3.79 3.64
C LEU A 37 -4.83 3.48 2.99
N GLY A 38 -4.50 4.11 1.86
CA GLY A 38 -3.21 3.93 1.19
C GLY A 38 -2.02 4.38 2.03
N ARG A 39 -2.16 5.49 2.78
CA ARG A 39 -1.14 5.93 3.76
C ARG A 39 -1.00 4.93 4.91
N SER A 40 -2.09 4.43 5.47
CA SER A 40 -2.05 3.41 6.52
C SER A 40 -1.44 2.10 6.01
N MET A 41 -1.86 1.62 4.83
CA MET A 41 -1.29 0.43 4.20
C MET A 41 0.19 0.59 3.87
N ARG A 42 0.68 1.80 3.54
CA ARG A 42 2.11 2.04 3.30
C ARG A 42 2.95 1.76 4.55
N ILE A 43 2.50 2.23 5.70
CA ILE A 43 3.18 2.05 7.00
C ILE A 43 3.17 0.57 7.38
N LEU A 44 1.99 -0.07 7.34
CA LEU A 44 1.87 -1.50 7.60
C LEU A 44 2.70 -2.33 6.60
N ARG A 45 2.77 -1.92 5.33
CA ARG A 45 3.58 -2.58 4.31
C ARG A 45 5.07 -2.40 4.54
N SER A 46 5.54 -1.25 5.04
CA SER A 46 6.95 -1.06 5.41
C SER A 46 7.34 -1.91 6.61
N GLU A 47 6.48 -1.97 7.64
CA GLU A 47 6.72 -2.81 8.81
C GLU A 47 6.65 -4.30 8.46
N ALA A 48 5.67 -4.72 7.66
CA ALA A 48 5.56 -6.09 7.17
C ALA A 48 6.73 -6.48 6.25
N LYS A 49 7.27 -5.52 5.47
CA LYS A 49 8.47 -5.76 4.65
C LYS A 49 9.70 -5.92 5.52
N ALA A 50 9.87 -5.10 6.56
CA ALA A 50 10.97 -5.23 7.51
C ALA A 50 10.96 -6.61 8.21
N LEU A 51 9.80 -7.09 8.64
CA LEU A 51 9.66 -8.44 9.21
C LEU A 51 9.99 -9.55 8.21
N LYS A 52 9.58 -9.40 6.95
CA LYS A 52 9.87 -10.37 5.89
C LYS A 52 11.35 -10.35 5.47
N GLU A 53 11.98 -9.19 5.54
CA GLU A 53 13.37 -8.96 5.21
C GLU A 53 14.29 -9.46 6.34
N GLU A 54 13.97 -9.19 7.61
CA GLU A 54 14.66 -9.82 8.75
C GLU A 54 14.54 -11.36 8.76
N GLY A 55 13.36 -11.90 8.44
CA GLY A 55 13.19 -13.35 8.28
C GLY A 55 14.00 -13.97 7.14
N SER A 56 14.60 -13.16 6.26
CA SER A 56 15.52 -13.58 5.19
C SER A 56 16.95 -13.06 5.37
N ALA A 57 17.20 -12.20 6.36
CA ALA A 57 18.44 -11.43 6.54
C ALA A 57 19.13 -11.72 7.88
N ASP A 58 19.07 -12.96 8.36
CA ASP A 58 20.04 -13.52 9.33
C ASP A 58 21.47 -13.63 8.72
N ALA A 59 21.79 -12.83 7.71
CA ALA A 59 23.11 -12.72 7.09
C ALA A 59 23.43 -11.24 6.81
N ALA A 60 23.86 -10.55 7.87
CA ALA A 60 24.87 -9.47 7.93
C ALA A 60 24.40 -8.21 8.70
N PRO A 61 24.89 -8.01 9.94
CA PRO A 61 24.90 -6.71 10.61
C PRO A 61 26.07 -5.87 10.08
N GLY A 62 25.81 -4.72 9.47
CA GLY A 62 26.88 -3.82 9.06
C GLY A 62 26.42 -2.46 8.54
N GLU A 63 26.86 -1.41 9.25
CA GLU A 63 26.96 -0.03 8.79
C GLU A 63 25.68 0.85 8.72
N GLN A 64 25.28 1.38 9.88
CA GLN A 64 24.84 2.78 9.95
C GLN A 64 26.09 3.66 10.18
N PRO A 65 26.48 4.53 9.23
CA PRO A 65 27.54 5.50 9.46
C PRO A 65 27.06 6.51 10.52
N ARG A 66 27.55 6.37 11.75
CA ARG A 66 27.53 7.48 12.72
C ARG A 66 28.47 8.57 12.17
N PRO A 67 28.02 9.83 12.04
CA PRO A 67 28.93 10.93 11.77
C PRO A 67 29.87 11.03 12.98
N ALA A 68 31.12 10.59 12.81
CA ALA A 68 32.16 10.86 13.78
C ALA A 68 32.44 12.37 13.70
N THR A 69 31.97 13.12 14.69
CA THR A 69 32.45 14.47 14.95
C THR A 69 33.96 14.37 15.18
N PRO A 70 34.82 14.97 14.33
CA PRO A 70 36.25 14.98 14.57
C PRO A 70 36.52 15.81 15.82
N VAL A 71 36.77 15.12 16.93
CA VAL A 71 37.37 15.72 18.13
C VAL A 71 38.85 15.90 17.83
N ASP A 72 39.22 17.14 17.53
CA ASP A 72 40.57 17.63 17.30
C ASP A 72 41.33 17.69 18.64
N PRO A 73 42.44 16.96 18.83
CA PRO A 73 43.33 17.17 19.97
C PRO A 73 44.67 17.79 19.52
N LEU A 74 44.86 19.04 19.94
CA LEU A 74 46.12 19.79 20.18
C LEU A 74 47.03 20.11 18.98
#